data_AF-A0A435X8G0-F1
#
_entry.id   AF-A0A435X8G0-F1
#
_cell.length_a   1.000
_cell.length_b   1.000
_cell.length_c   1.000
_cell.angle_alpha   90.00
_cell.angle_beta   90.00
_cell.angle_gamma   90.00
#
_symmetry.space_group_name_H-M   'P 1'
#
loop_
_entity.id
_entity.type
_entity.pdbx_description
1 polymer ?
#
loop_
_entity_poly.entity_id
_entity_poly.type
_entity_poly.pdbx_seq_one_letter_code
_entity_poly.pdbx_strand_id
1 'polypeptide(L)'
;VMVLVSSTHGVEGFCGTGAQLDWMSNGGPPTLPEDTAALIVHAINPYGYSWQRRGTEGNVDLNRNGLDFTDGPLDNPRFLELADAFSPSELNGPVADAALAKRERFIEEHGLAEYRRVRTMGQHVDPQGIHYGGEGPTWSRMTIERMVQDFSLSTKTQVAIIDYHTGLGPFGYGEPICGCRPEEPGRDRATAWYGDSLTEPLRGTSTSAVIPGLTQYIWAREIGIERVTFIALEYGTYPSGDVENAMRDECWLYRYGDPGGLDDVARGIK
;
A
#
# COMPACT_ATOMS: atom_id res chain seq x y z
N VAL A 1 21.27 7.44 -4.30
CA VAL A 1 20.91 6.57 -3.14
C VAL A 1 19.80 5.63 -3.58
N MET A 2 19.94 4.34 -3.29
CA MET A 2 18.86 3.35 -3.44
C MET A 2 18.18 3.15 -2.09
N VAL A 3 16.87 3.35 -2.01
CA VAL A 3 16.07 3.14 -0.80
C VAL A 3 15.22 1.90 -1.01
N LEU A 4 15.36 0.93 -0.11
CA LEU A 4 14.57 -0.31 -0.13
C LEU A 4 13.60 -0.26 1.05
N VAL A 5 12.32 -0.13 0.78
CA VAL A 5 11.27 0.00 1.81
C VAL A 5 10.46 -1.27 1.89
N SER A 6 10.41 -1.89 3.05
CA SER A 6 9.50 -3.00 3.33
C SER A 6 8.41 -2.56 4.29
N SER A 7 7.27 -3.23 4.20
CA SER A 7 6.16 -3.11 5.14
C SER A 7 5.43 -1.77 5.09
N THR A 8 5.21 -1.19 3.90
CA THR A 8 4.24 -0.09 3.78
C THR A 8 2.86 -0.58 4.18
N HIS A 9 2.45 -1.74 3.66
CA HIS A 9 1.45 -2.59 4.30
C HIS A 9 2.16 -3.62 5.18
N GLY A 10 1.73 -3.75 6.43
CA GLY A 10 2.43 -4.55 7.43
C GLY A 10 2.72 -6.00 7.03
N VAL A 11 1.67 -6.73 6.68
CA VAL A 11 1.70 -8.16 6.29
C VAL A 11 2.54 -8.40 5.03
N GLU A 12 2.63 -7.42 4.14
CA GLU A 12 3.41 -7.52 2.91
C GLU A 12 4.91 -7.33 3.16
N GLY A 13 5.29 -6.87 4.36
CA GLY A 13 6.67 -6.63 4.75
C GLY A 13 7.56 -7.86 4.74
N PHE A 14 7.01 -9.08 4.85
CA PHE A 14 7.82 -10.32 4.79
C PHE A 14 8.51 -10.48 3.44
N CYS A 15 7.82 -10.16 2.34
CA CYS A 15 8.39 -10.19 1.00
C CYS A 15 9.54 -9.19 0.86
N GLY A 16 9.30 -7.93 1.24
CA GLY A 16 10.35 -6.90 1.22
C GLY A 16 11.53 -7.21 2.14
N THR A 17 11.27 -7.80 3.32
CA THR A 17 12.32 -8.27 4.23
C THR A 17 13.16 -9.36 3.57
N GLY A 18 12.52 -10.31 2.88
CA GLY A 18 13.22 -11.35 2.12
C GLY A 18 14.15 -10.77 1.06
N ALA A 19 13.67 -9.81 0.26
CA ALA A 19 14.49 -9.13 -0.74
C ALA A 19 15.67 -8.35 -0.13
N GLN A 20 15.44 -7.66 0.99
CA GLN A 20 16.47 -6.93 1.73
C GLN A 20 17.56 -7.89 2.27
N LEU A 21 17.15 -9.01 2.87
CA LEU A 21 18.06 -10.04 3.39
C LEU A 21 18.85 -10.73 2.27
N ASP A 22 18.19 -11.05 1.16
CA ASP A 22 18.83 -11.65 -0.01
C ASP A 22 19.93 -10.75 -0.56
N TRP A 23 19.64 -9.46 -0.77
CA TRP A 23 20.65 -8.50 -1.24
C TRP A 23 21.85 -8.39 -0.30
N MET A 24 21.61 -8.27 1.02
CA MET A 24 22.68 -8.20 2.01
C MET A 24 23.52 -9.48 2.06
N SER A 25 22.90 -10.64 1.83
CA SER A 25 23.58 -11.94 1.85
C SER A 25 24.39 -12.20 0.58
N ASN A 26 23.98 -11.62 -0.55
CA ASN A 26 24.58 -11.83 -1.87
C ASN A 26 25.44 -10.65 -2.36
N GLY A 27 26.20 -10.03 -1.46
CA GLY A 27 27.23 -9.04 -1.80
C GLY A 27 27.00 -7.66 -1.21
N GLY A 28 25.73 -7.26 -1.02
CA GLY A 28 25.34 -6.12 -0.18
C GLY A 28 26.14 -4.81 -0.41
N PRO A 29 26.45 -4.06 0.67
CA PRO A 29 27.14 -2.77 0.54
C PRO A 29 28.48 -2.81 -0.21
N PRO A 30 29.36 -3.83 -0.06
CA PRO A 30 30.60 -3.92 -0.84
C PRO A 30 30.44 -3.94 -2.37
N THR A 31 29.27 -4.28 -2.92
CA THR A 31 29.05 -4.28 -4.37
C THR A 31 28.56 -2.94 -4.92
N LEU A 32 28.39 -1.92 -4.06
CA LEU A 32 27.94 -0.60 -4.49
C LEU A 32 29.08 0.18 -5.14
N PRO A 33 28.81 0.95 -6.22
CA PRO A 33 29.74 1.95 -6.75
C PRO A 33 30.14 2.98 -5.68
N GLU A 34 31.32 3.60 -5.83
CA GLU A 34 31.87 4.57 -4.87
C GLU A 34 30.96 5.79 -4.62
N ASP A 35 30.15 6.17 -5.60
CA ASP A 35 29.22 7.31 -5.56
C ASP A 35 27.79 6.92 -5.16
N THR A 36 27.57 5.66 -4.78
CA THR A 36 26.25 5.09 -4.54
C THR A 36 26.14 4.56 -3.10
N ALA A 37 25.01 4.85 -2.47
CA ALA A 37 24.67 4.32 -1.15
C ALA A 37 23.30 3.64 -1.19
N ALA A 38 23.11 2.64 -0.32
CA ALA A 38 21.83 2.00 -0.06
C ALA A 38 21.30 2.40 1.33
N LEU A 39 20.01 2.69 1.42
CA LEU A 39 19.26 2.89 2.64
C LEU A 39 18.19 1.79 2.74
N ILE A 40 18.37 0.87 3.68
CA ILE A 40 17.40 -0.20 3.91
C ILE A 40 16.45 0.25 5.02
N VAL A 41 15.17 0.41 4.67
CA VAL A 41 14.09 0.70 5.61
C VAL A 41 13.33 -0.60 5.84
N HIS A 42 13.65 -1.27 6.95
CA HIS A 42 12.93 -2.47 7.37
C HIS A 42 11.72 -2.09 8.21
N ALA A 43 10.55 -2.65 7.88
CA ALA A 43 9.33 -2.53 8.66
C ALA A 43 8.85 -1.08 8.90
N ILE A 44 8.61 -0.29 7.84
CA ILE A 44 8.18 1.12 7.99
C ILE A 44 6.84 1.29 8.74
N ASN A 45 5.95 0.30 8.63
CA ASN A 45 4.80 0.10 9.50
C ASN A 45 5.07 -1.08 10.46
N PRO A 46 5.78 -0.85 11.58
CA PRO A 46 6.20 -1.93 12.48
C PRO A 46 5.01 -2.55 13.23
N TYR A 47 3.93 -1.78 13.47
CA TYR A 47 2.71 -2.33 14.06
C TYR A 47 2.07 -3.33 13.10
N GLY A 48 1.78 -2.92 11.87
CA GLY A 48 1.18 -3.80 10.88
C GLY A 48 2.04 -5.05 10.66
N TYR A 49 3.37 -4.89 10.60
CA TYR A 49 4.31 -6.02 10.47
C TYR A 49 4.17 -7.02 11.61
N SER A 50 4.21 -6.52 12.86
CA SER A 50 4.18 -7.36 14.06
C SER A 50 2.85 -8.08 14.25
N TRP A 51 1.76 -7.47 13.77
CA TRP A 51 0.40 -8.01 13.91
C TRP A 51 -0.13 -8.71 12.65
N GLN A 52 0.69 -8.82 11.60
CA GLN A 52 0.33 -9.40 10.29
C GLN A 52 -0.88 -8.73 9.65
N ARG A 53 -0.87 -7.40 9.60
CA ARG A 53 -1.98 -6.59 9.11
C ARG A 53 -1.59 -5.68 7.98
N ARG A 54 -2.58 -5.16 7.26
CA ARG A 54 -2.34 -4.09 6.28
C ARG A 54 -2.00 -2.75 6.96
N GLY A 55 -2.86 -2.30 7.86
CA GLY A 55 -2.84 -0.95 8.44
C GLY A 55 -1.85 -0.74 9.60
N THR A 56 -1.69 0.51 10.04
CA THR A 56 -0.94 0.90 11.24
C THR A 56 -1.72 0.61 12.53
N GLU A 57 -1.18 1.02 13.68
CA GLU A 57 -1.85 0.98 14.99
C GLU A 57 -3.18 1.75 15.02
N GLY A 58 -3.34 2.73 14.13
CA GLY A 58 -4.58 3.49 13.95
C GLY A 58 -5.51 2.92 12.87
N ASN A 59 -5.25 1.69 12.39
CA ASN A 59 -5.91 1.10 11.21
C ASN A 59 -5.75 1.95 9.93
N VAL A 60 -4.73 2.79 9.89
CA VAL A 60 -4.48 3.64 8.72
C VAL A 60 -3.75 2.81 7.67
N ASP A 61 -4.30 2.75 6.46
CA ASP A 61 -3.57 2.32 5.27
C ASP A 61 -2.51 3.38 4.95
N LEU A 62 -1.24 3.06 5.22
CA LEU A 62 -0.13 3.99 5.03
C LEU A 62 -0.02 4.45 3.57
N ASN A 63 -0.45 3.62 2.61
CA ASN A 63 -0.50 3.93 1.19
C ASN A 63 -1.77 4.69 0.78
N ARG A 64 -2.48 5.28 1.75
CA ARG A 64 -3.51 6.33 1.60
C ARG A 64 -3.18 7.57 2.46
N ASN A 65 -2.14 7.52 3.29
CA ASN A 65 -1.80 8.56 4.26
C ASN A 65 -0.87 9.65 3.69
N GLY A 66 -0.52 9.59 2.40
CA GLY A 66 0.33 10.57 1.70
C GLY A 66 -0.38 11.84 1.22
N LEU A 67 -1.68 11.98 1.48
CA LEU A 67 -2.47 13.16 1.14
C LEU A 67 -1.96 14.43 1.83
N ASP A 68 -2.24 15.59 1.26
CA ASP A 68 -2.20 16.82 2.03
C ASP A 68 -3.49 16.96 2.84
N PHE A 69 -3.38 16.90 4.17
CA PHE A 69 -4.54 16.97 5.05
C PHE A 69 -5.14 18.38 5.13
N THR A 70 -4.51 19.39 4.52
CA THR A 70 -5.09 20.72 4.39
C THR A 70 -6.09 20.85 3.24
N ASP A 71 -6.08 19.91 2.28
CA ASP A 71 -6.93 19.96 1.07
C ASP A 71 -8.35 19.43 1.31
N GLY A 72 -8.69 19.08 2.55
CA GLY A 72 -9.96 18.48 2.92
C GLY A 72 -9.99 16.96 2.73
N PRO A 73 -11.10 16.30 3.11
CA PRO A 73 -11.21 14.85 3.01
C PRO A 73 -11.27 14.40 1.55
N LEU A 74 -10.76 13.20 1.28
CA LEU A 74 -10.90 12.54 -0.02
C LEU A 74 -12.38 12.40 -0.42
N ASP A 75 -12.68 12.74 -1.67
CA ASP A 75 -14.03 12.63 -2.24
C ASP A 75 -14.38 11.17 -2.58
N ASN A 76 -14.89 10.43 -1.58
CA ASN A 76 -15.44 9.08 -1.76
C ASN A 76 -16.79 8.90 -1.02
N PRO A 77 -17.83 9.69 -1.36
CA PRO A 77 -19.09 9.73 -0.61
C PRO A 77 -19.87 8.40 -0.66
N ARG A 78 -19.70 7.62 -1.72
CA ARG A 78 -20.33 6.30 -1.89
C ARG A 78 -19.71 5.22 -1.01
N PHE A 79 -18.57 5.48 -0.36
CA PHE A 79 -18.00 4.53 0.58
C PHE A 79 -18.96 4.23 1.74
N LEU A 80 -19.61 5.27 2.28
CA LEU A 80 -20.56 5.11 3.39
C LEU A 80 -21.77 4.25 3.02
N GLU A 81 -22.22 4.33 1.77
CA GLU A 81 -23.28 3.48 1.25
C GLU A 81 -22.88 2.00 1.28
N LEU A 82 -21.60 1.69 1.09
CA LEU A 82 -21.09 0.31 1.01
C LEU A 82 -20.29 -0.14 2.24
N ALA A 83 -20.18 0.67 3.30
CA ALA A 83 -19.30 0.38 4.43
C ALA A 83 -19.61 -0.97 5.11
N ASP A 84 -20.89 -1.26 5.33
CA ASP A 84 -21.40 -2.54 5.84
C ASP A 84 -21.28 -3.70 4.83
N ALA A 85 -21.29 -3.40 3.53
CA ALA A 85 -21.01 -4.39 2.49
C ALA A 85 -19.51 -4.73 2.38
N PHE A 86 -18.64 -3.78 2.72
CA PHE A 86 -17.19 -3.96 2.74
C PHE A 86 -16.69 -4.62 4.02
N SER A 87 -17.28 -4.29 5.16
CA SER A 87 -16.90 -4.80 6.48
C SER A 87 -18.17 -5.07 7.31
N PRO A 88 -18.87 -6.19 7.08
CA PRO A 88 -20.06 -6.55 7.85
C PRO A 88 -19.69 -6.88 9.30
N SER A 89 -20.62 -6.71 10.25
CA SER A 89 -20.36 -7.03 11.66
C SER A 89 -20.26 -8.52 11.95
N GLU A 90 -20.76 -9.37 11.05
CA GLU A 90 -20.62 -10.83 11.10
C GLU A 90 -20.14 -11.34 9.75
N LEU A 91 -19.20 -12.29 9.76
CA LEU A 91 -18.62 -12.87 8.53
C LEU A 91 -19.47 -13.99 7.92
N ASN A 92 -20.52 -14.44 8.62
CA ASN A 92 -21.42 -15.50 8.20
C ASN A 92 -22.86 -15.24 8.64
N GLY A 93 -23.82 -15.91 8.00
CA GLY A 93 -25.23 -15.83 8.37
C GLY A 93 -25.92 -14.58 7.80
N PRO A 94 -27.09 -14.19 8.35
CA PRO A 94 -27.98 -13.22 7.70
C PRO A 94 -27.35 -11.84 7.44
N VAL A 95 -26.43 -11.40 8.31
CA VAL A 95 -25.73 -10.12 8.13
C VAL A 95 -24.76 -10.18 6.95
N ALA A 96 -24.00 -11.27 6.82
CA ALA A 96 -23.09 -11.48 5.69
C ALA A 96 -23.86 -11.65 4.37
N ASP A 97 -24.99 -12.37 4.39
CA ASP A 97 -25.87 -12.55 3.22
C ASP A 97 -26.46 -11.20 2.76
N ALA A 98 -26.87 -10.35 3.71
CA ALA A 98 -27.36 -9.01 3.41
C ALA A 98 -26.26 -8.10 2.82
N ALA A 99 -25.04 -8.17 3.35
CA ALA A 99 -23.87 -7.45 2.84
C ALA A 99 -23.53 -7.88 1.40
N LEU A 100 -23.55 -9.18 1.13
CA LEU A 100 -23.36 -9.76 -0.20
C LEU A 100 -24.43 -9.26 -1.19
N ALA A 101 -25.71 -9.34 -0.81
CA ALA A 101 -26.80 -8.88 -1.66
C ALA A 101 -26.73 -7.36 -1.92
N LYS A 102 -26.26 -6.58 -0.94
CA LYS A 102 -26.04 -5.13 -1.10
C LYS A 102 -24.92 -4.83 -2.10
N ARG A 103 -23.81 -5.56 -2.02
CA ARG A 103 -22.73 -5.50 -3.01
C ARG A 103 -23.23 -5.82 -4.41
N GLU A 104 -23.99 -6.90 -4.56
CA GLU A 104 -24.51 -7.34 -5.86
C GLU A 104 -25.44 -6.30 -6.48
N ARG A 105 -26.40 -5.77 -5.71
CA ARG A 105 -27.26 -4.67 -6.17
C ARG A 105 -26.48 -3.45 -6.62
N PHE A 106 -25.46 -3.03 -5.86
CA PHE A 106 -24.62 -1.90 -6.24
C PHE A 106 -23.87 -2.17 -7.56
N ILE A 107 -23.35 -3.38 -7.74
CA ILE A 107 -22.68 -3.78 -8.99
C ILE A 107 -23.65 -3.81 -10.16
N GLU A 108 -24.89 -4.26 -9.96
CA GLU A 108 -25.94 -4.22 -10.98
C GLU A 108 -26.32 -2.79 -11.39
N GLU A 109 -26.43 -1.87 -10.43
CA GLU A 109 -26.84 -0.49 -10.65
C GLU A 109 -25.73 0.42 -11.19
N HIS A 110 -24.48 0.20 -10.77
CA HIS A 110 -23.36 1.10 -11.04
C HIS A 110 -22.18 0.45 -11.77
N GLY A 111 -22.16 -0.88 -11.89
CA GLY A 111 -21.11 -1.63 -12.55
C GLY A 111 -19.94 -1.99 -11.63
N LEU A 112 -19.25 -3.09 -12.00
CA LEU A 112 -18.10 -3.61 -11.24
C LEU A 112 -16.93 -2.62 -11.15
N ALA A 113 -16.72 -1.81 -12.19
CA ALA A 113 -15.64 -0.82 -12.21
C ALA A 113 -15.86 0.26 -11.13
N GLU A 114 -17.09 0.74 -10.96
CA GLU A 114 -17.42 1.72 -9.92
C GLU A 114 -17.32 1.12 -8.52
N TYR A 115 -17.79 -0.12 -8.33
CA TYR A 115 -17.62 -0.84 -7.06
C TYR A 115 -16.14 -0.94 -6.66
N ARG A 116 -15.28 -1.35 -7.60
CA ARG A 116 -13.83 -1.44 -7.37
C ARG A 116 -13.25 -0.07 -7.06
N ARG A 117 -13.60 0.97 -7.81
CA ARG A 117 -13.16 2.35 -7.55
C ARG A 117 -13.50 2.80 -6.13
N VAL A 118 -14.77 2.69 -5.73
CA VAL A 118 -15.24 3.09 -4.39
C VAL A 118 -14.49 2.33 -3.29
N ARG A 119 -14.25 1.03 -3.49
CA ARG A 119 -13.50 0.20 -2.53
C ARG A 119 -12.03 0.58 -2.43
N THR A 120 -11.34 0.75 -3.56
CA THR A 120 -9.87 0.88 -3.59
C THR A 120 -9.36 2.30 -3.36
N MET A 121 -10.18 3.34 -3.62
CA MET A 121 -9.74 4.73 -3.52
C MET A 121 -9.32 5.14 -2.10
N GLY A 122 -9.82 4.44 -1.08
CA GLY A 122 -9.63 4.79 0.33
C GLY A 122 -10.74 5.69 0.85
N GLN A 123 -10.70 5.99 2.14
CA GLN A 123 -11.76 6.72 2.85
C GLN A 123 -11.24 7.32 4.17
N HIS A 124 -11.95 8.33 4.70
CA HIS A 124 -11.58 9.05 5.93
C HIS A 124 -12.73 9.16 6.95
N VAL A 125 -13.77 8.36 6.78
CA VAL A 125 -15.06 8.47 7.49
C VAL A 125 -15.31 7.34 8.49
N ASP A 126 -14.71 6.16 8.29
CA ASP A 126 -14.78 5.03 9.22
C ASP A 126 -13.36 4.62 9.64
N PRO A 127 -12.87 5.08 10.81
CA PRO A 127 -11.52 4.72 11.27
C PRO A 127 -11.32 3.22 11.50
N GLN A 128 -12.39 2.44 11.59
CA GLN A 128 -12.34 0.98 11.75
C GLN A 128 -12.66 0.23 10.45
N GLY A 129 -12.83 0.95 9.34
CA GLY A 129 -13.11 0.39 8.02
C GLY A 129 -11.84 0.05 7.24
N ILE A 130 -12.01 -0.70 6.15
CA ILE A 130 -10.92 -0.95 5.21
C ILE A 130 -10.41 0.34 4.55
N HIS A 131 -9.14 0.34 4.14
CA HIS A 131 -8.48 1.44 3.41
C HIS A 131 -8.68 2.84 4.04
N TYR A 132 -8.77 2.91 5.37
CA TYR A 132 -8.86 4.18 6.09
C TYR A 132 -7.55 4.98 5.94
N GLY A 133 -7.61 6.23 5.50
CA GLY A 133 -6.44 7.07 5.22
C GLY A 133 -5.92 7.89 6.41
N GLY A 134 -6.61 7.84 7.56
CA GLY A 134 -6.29 8.66 8.75
C GLY A 134 -6.82 10.09 8.68
N GLU A 135 -6.77 10.81 9.79
CA GLU A 135 -7.15 12.25 9.86
C GLU A 135 -5.93 13.19 9.80
N GLY A 136 -4.72 12.63 9.76
CA GLY A 136 -3.47 13.37 9.73
C GLY A 136 -2.27 12.47 9.47
N PRO A 137 -1.05 13.03 9.45
CA PRO A 137 0.17 12.26 9.30
C PRO A 137 0.32 11.21 10.42
N THR A 138 0.46 9.95 10.02
CA THR A 138 0.73 8.84 10.96
C THR A 138 2.17 8.87 11.45
N TRP A 139 2.47 8.11 12.51
CA TRP A 139 3.84 7.91 12.98
C TRP A 139 4.76 7.37 11.87
N SER A 140 4.30 6.39 11.08
CA SER A 140 5.07 5.84 9.95
C SER A 140 5.34 6.88 8.86
N ARG A 141 4.36 7.73 8.52
CA ARG A 141 4.59 8.85 7.59
C ARG A 141 5.63 9.83 8.13
N MET A 142 5.50 10.27 9.38
CA MET A 142 6.48 11.19 9.99
C MET A 142 7.88 10.57 10.06
N THR A 143 7.95 9.24 10.18
CA THR A 143 9.23 8.50 10.12
C THR A 143 9.85 8.57 8.73
N ILE A 144 9.07 8.45 7.66
CA ILE A 144 9.55 8.69 6.28
C ILE A 144 10.11 10.10 6.13
N GLU A 145 9.34 11.11 6.56
CA GLU A 145 9.74 12.52 6.49
C GLU A 145 11.04 12.77 7.26
N ARG A 146 11.16 12.20 8.46
CA ARG A 146 12.39 12.28 9.27
C ARG A 146 13.58 11.58 8.62
N MET A 147 13.41 10.40 8.01
CA MET A 147 14.50 9.71 7.33
C MET A 147 15.05 10.53 6.16
N VAL A 148 14.18 11.21 5.41
CA VAL A 148 14.62 12.11 4.33
C VAL A 148 15.54 13.21 4.87
N GLN A 149 15.21 13.77 6.04
CA GLN A 149 16.02 14.78 6.71
C GLN A 149 17.33 14.20 7.26
N ASP A 150 17.25 13.14 8.08
CA ASP A 150 18.38 12.52 8.78
C ASP A 150 19.46 12.04 7.80
N PHE A 151 19.08 11.56 6.61
CA PHE A 151 20.01 11.12 5.56
C PHE A 151 20.26 12.15 4.45
N SER A 152 19.69 13.35 4.58
CA SER A 152 19.79 14.44 3.60
C SER A 152 19.45 13.98 2.18
N LEU A 153 18.36 13.21 2.02
CA LEU A 153 18.01 12.60 0.73
C LEU A 153 17.68 13.65 -0.33
N SER A 154 17.13 14.81 0.06
CA SER A 154 16.84 15.95 -0.82
C SER A 154 18.09 16.60 -1.43
N THR A 155 19.28 16.37 -0.85
CA THR A 155 20.55 16.91 -1.37
C THR A 155 21.26 15.95 -2.31
N LYS A 156 20.75 14.72 -2.49
CA LYS A 156 21.39 13.71 -3.33
C LYS A 156 21.09 13.99 -4.80
N THR A 157 22.01 13.59 -5.68
CA THR A 157 21.85 13.77 -7.12
C THR A 157 20.63 13.00 -7.64
N GLN A 158 20.42 11.77 -7.13
CA GLN A 158 19.30 10.89 -7.47
C GLN A 158 18.94 10.00 -6.28
N VAL A 159 17.64 9.77 -6.09
CA VAL A 159 17.11 8.83 -5.10
C VAL A 159 16.16 7.87 -5.78
N ALA A 160 16.56 6.60 -5.89
CA ALA A 160 15.72 5.52 -6.38
C ALA A 160 15.06 4.83 -5.19
N ILE A 161 13.76 4.55 -5.26
CA ILE A 161 13.00 3.93 -4.19
C ILE A 161 12.27 2.72 -4.75
N ILE A 162 12.46 1.58 -4.09
CA ILE A 162 11.68 0.36 -4.29
C ILE A 162 10.88 0.14 -3.00
N ASP A 163 9.58 0.28 -3.11
CA ASP A 163 8.62 -0.07 -2.05
C ASP A 163 8.02 -1.43 -2.37
N TYR A 164 8.25 -2.42 -1.52
CA TYR A 164 7.83 -3.80 -1.77
C TYR A 164 6.38 -4.01 -1.30
N HIS A 165 5.56 -4.56 -2.19
CA HIS A 165 4.15 -4.88 -1.95
C HIS A 165 3.85 -6.32 -2.41
N THR A 166 2.78 -6.88 -1.88
CA THR A 166 2.26 -8.18 -2.34
C THR A 166 0.74 -8.18 -2.36
N GLY A 167 0.14 -8.80 -3.37
CA GLY A 167 -1.31 -8.89 -3.46
C GLY A 167 -1.81 -8.94 -4.90
N LEU A 168 -1.33 -8.03 -5.74
CA LEU A 168 -1.86 -7.84 -7.09
C LEU A 168 -1.06 -8.61 -8.15
N GLY A 169 -1.79 -9.22 -9.09
CA GLY A 169 -1.19 -9.89 -10.25
C GLY A 169 -1.03 -11.41 -10.08
N PRO A 170 -0.42 -12.09 -11.07
CA PRO A 170 -0.20 -13.54 -11.02
C PRO A 170 0.75 -13.95 -9.90
N PHE A 171 0.49 -15.12 -9.29
CA PHE A 171 1.31 -15.63 -8.18
C PHE A 171 2.82 -15.60 -8.49
N GLY A 172 3.58 -14.89 -7.66
CA GLY A 172 5.05 -14.77 -7.74
C GLY A 172 5.56 -13.86 -8.85
N TYR A 173 4.69 -13.31 -9.71
CA TYR A 173 5.10 -12.33 -10.73
C TYR A 173 5.30 -10.97 -10.08
N GLY A 174 6.50 -10.38 -10.27
CA GLY A 174 6.85 -9.05 -9.77
C GLY A 174 6.62 -7.97 -10.81
N GLU A 175 5.64 -7.09 -10.58
CA GLU A 175 5.30 -5.95 -11.41
C GLU A 175 5.94 -4.67 -10.85
N PRO A 176 6.90 -4.03 -11.55
CA PRO A 176 7.37 -2.70 -11.19
C PRO A 176 6.38 -1.63 -11.66
N ILE A 177 5.71 -1.00 -10.70
CA ILE A 177 4.63 -0.02 -10.93
C ILE A 177 5.17 1.39 -10.71
N CYS A 178 5.07 2.24 -11.73
CA CYS A 178 5.39 3.66 -11.63
C CYS A 178 4.10 4.50 -11.51
N GLY A 179 3.92 5.16 -10.37
CA GLY A 179 2.82 6.09 -10.13
C GLY A 179 3.13 7.55 -10.51
N CYS A 180 4.29 7.82 -11.12
CA CYS A 180 4.65 9.17 -11.57
C CYS A 180 3.70 9.68 -12.64
N ARG A 181 3.48 10.99 -12.65
CA ARG A 181 2.76 11.64 -13.75
C ARG A 181 3.60 11.60 -15.04
N PRO A 182 2.99 11.63 -16.24
CA PRO A 182 3.72 11.55 -17.50
C PRO A 182 4.82 12.60 -17.68
N GLU A 183 4.64 13.79 -17.09
CA GLU A 183 5.59 14.91 -17.15
C GLU A 183 6.71 14.86 -16.11
N GLU A 184 6.65 13.94 -15.14
CA GLU A 184 7.63 13.86 -14.06
C GLU A 184 8.92 13.16 -14.51
N PRO A 185 10.11 13.73 -14.27
CA PRO A 185 11.38 13.11 -14.66
C PRO A 185 11.60 11.70 -14.09
N GLY A 186 10.97 11.39 -12.95
CA GLY A 186 11.01 10.06 -12.34
C GLY A 186 10.46 8.96 -13.25
N ARG A 187 9.46 9.27 -14.08
CA ARG A 187 8.82 8.34 -15.02
C ARG A 187 9.77 7.93 -16.15
N ASP A 188 10.47 8.90 -16.74
CA ASP A 188 11.44 8.64 -17.80
C ASP A 188 12.62 7.81 -17.30
N ARG A 189 13.10 8.10 -16.07
CA ARG A 189 14.14 7.28 -15.41
C ARG A 189 13.65 5.86 -15.14
N ALA A 190 12.45 5.69 -14.59
CA ALA A 190 11.87 4.36 -14.37
C ALA A 190 11.73 3.59 -15.69
N THR A 191 11.29 4.25 -16.76
CA THR A 191 11.17 3.64 -18.09
C THR A 191 12.54 3.19 -18.62
N ALA A 192 13.57 4.01 -18.43
CA ALA A 192 14.94 3.65 -18.82
C ALA A 192 15.52 2.49 -18.00
N TRP A 193 15.13 2.33 -16.72
CA TRP A 193 15.64 1.28 -15.84
C TRP A 193 14.93 -0.07 -16.00
N TYR A 194 13.61 -0.05 -16.15
CA TYR A 194 12.78 -1.26 -16.13
C TYR A 194 12.24 -1.65 -17.52
N GLY A 195 12.35 -0.77 -18.51
CA GLY A 195 11.97 -1.05 -19.90
C GLY A 195 10.52 -1.54 -20.01
N ASP A 196 10.32 -2.59 -20.82
CA ASP A 196 9.01 -3.17 -21.11
C ASP A 196 8.32 -3.80 -19.89
N SER A 197 9.05 -3.99 -18.78
CA SER A 197 8.46 -4.51 -17.53
C SER A 197 7.72 -3.43 -16.74
N LEU A 198 7.99 -2.15 -17.00
CA LEU A 198 7.37 -1.05 -16.26
C LEU A 198 5.89 -0.90 -16.61
N THR A 199 5.05 -0.83 -15.58
CA THR A 199 3.64 -0.53 -15.74
C THR A 199 3.25 0.80 -15.10
N GLU A 200 2.19 1.42 -15.61
CA GLU A 200 1.76 2.77 -15.26
C GLU A 200 0.23 2.78 -15.04
N PRO A 201 -0.28 2.91 -13.78
CA PRO A 201 -1.71 2.96 -13.51
C PRO A 201 -2.43 4.07 -14.27
N LEU A 202 -1.80 5.25 -14.41
CA LEU A 202 -2.35 6.39 -15.16
C LEU A 202 -2.52 6.12 -16.66
N ARG A 203 -1.81 5.13 -17.21
CA ARG A 203 -1.94 4.70 -18.60
C ARG A 203 -2.78 3.43 -18.77
N GLY A 204 -3.28 2.87 -17.67
CA GLY A 204 -4.06 1.63 -17.68
C GLY A 204 -3.23 0.38 -18.04
N THR A 205 -1.90 0.43 -17.91
CA THR A 205 -1.03 -0.72 -18.18
C THR A 205 -0.67 -1.53 -16.93
N SER A 206 -1.08 -1.06 -15.75
CA SER A 206 -0.81 -1.71 -14.47
C SER A 206 -2.01 -2.50 -13.94
N THR A 207 -1.73 -3.53 -13.14
CA THR A 207 -2.74 -4.22 -12.33
C THR A 207 -3.30 -3.31 -11.22
N SER A 208 -2.52 -2.32 -10.78
CA SER A 208 -2.93 -1.37 -9.75
C SER A 208 -3.83 -0.27 -10.30
N ALA A 209 -4.79 0.17 -9.47
CA ALA A 209 -5.65 1.30 -9.76
C ALA A 209 -4.94 2.65 -9.52
N VAL A 210 -5.46 3.72 -10.11
CA VAL A 210 -5.05 5.08 -9.75
C VAL A 210 -5.57 5.39 -8.36
N ILE A 211 -4.65 5.49 -7.41
CA ILE A 211 -4.95 5.64 -5.98
C ILE A 211 -4.37 6.97 -5.47
N PRO A 212 -5.13 7.77 -4.71
CA PRO A 212 -4.62 8.97 -4.07
C PRO A 212 -3.95 8.64 -2.72
N GLY A 213 -3.10 9.54 -2.24
CA GLY A 213 -2.47 9.40 -0.92
C GLY A 213 -1.36 8.35 -0.84
N LEU A 214 -0.75 7.98 -1.96
CA LEU A 214 0.36 7.01 -1.98
C LEU A 214 1.56 7.49 -1.15
N THR A 215 2.32 6.56 -0.58
CA THR A 215 3.60 6.88 0.09
C THR A 215 4.59 7.57 -0.85
N GLN A 216 4.50 7.26 -2.15
CA GLN A 216 5.22 7.97 -3.22
C GLN A 216 5.12 9.50 -3.09
N TYR A 217 3.95 10.03 -2.73
CA TYR A 217 3.74 11.48 -2.64
C TYR A 217 4.51 12.10 -1.48
N ILE A 218 4.70 11.34 -0.39
CA ILE A 218 5.53 11.75 0.74
C ILE A 218 6.98 11.86 0.26
N TRP A 219 7.51 10.81 -0.36
CA TRP A 219 8.88 10.81 -0.88
C TRP A 219 9.13 11.93 -1.89
N ALA A 220 8.21 12.12 -2.83
CA ALA A 220 8.31 13.15 -3.86
C ALA A 220 8.29 14.57 -3.28
N ARG A 221 7.43 14.83 -2.29
CA ARG A 221 7.35 16.14 -1.62
C ARG A 221 8.62 16.44 -0.81
N GLU A 222 9.14 15.48 -0.07
CA GLU A 222 10.29 15.68 0.82
C GLU A 222 11.64 15.69 0.08
N ILE A 223 11.78 14.92 -1.01
CA ILE A 223 13.04 14.81 -1.79
C ILE A 223 13.07 15.78 -2.98
N GLY A 224 11.92 15.99 -3.62
CA GLY A 224 11.78 16.72 -4.89
C GLY A 224 11.60 15.80 -6.10
N ILE A 225 10.60 16.12 -6.93
CA ILE A 225 10.17 15.33 -8.10
C ILE A 225 11.27 15.15 -9.17
N GLU A 226 12.19 16.10 -9.24
CA GLU A 226 13.33 16.07 -10.16
C GLU A 226 14.41 15.04 -9.77
N ARG A 227 14.45 14.64 -8.49
CA ARG A 227 15.47 13.74 -7.93
C ARG A 227 14.95 12.33 -7.62
N VAL A 228 13.68 12.19 -7.26
CA VAL A 228 13.12 10.90 -6.86
C VAL A 228 12.67 10.06 -8.06
N THR A 229 12.95 8.76 -8.02
CA THR A 229 12.28 7.77 -8.88
C THR A 229 11.73 6.68 -7.97
N PHE A 230 10.42 6.55 -7.94
CA PHE A 230 9.72 5.60 -7.09
C PHE A 230 9.09 4.51 -7.95
N ILE A 231 9.25 3.26 -7.53
CA ILE A 231 8.37 2.18 -7.96
C ILE A 231 7.79 1.47 -6.74
N ALA A 232 6.54 1.03 -6.86
CA ALA A 232 6.06 -0.08 -6.06
C ALA A 232 6.43 -1.37 -6.80
N LEU A 233 7.17 -2.27 -6.15
CA LEU A 233 7.42 -3.60 -6.69
C LEU A 233 6.40 -4.55 -6.08
N GLU A 234 5.39 -4.87 -6.88
CA GLU A 234 4.19 -5.58 -6.47
C GLU A 234 4.29 -7.05 -6.89
N TYR A 235 4.21 -7.97 -5.94
CA TYR A 235 4.21 -9.40 -6.23
C TYR A 235 2.81 -10.00 -6.12
N GLY A 236 2.35 -10.67 -7.17
CA GLY A 236 1.07 -11.37 -7.12
C GLY A 236 1.08 -12.51 -6.12
N THR A 237 -0.07 -12.71 -5.47
CA THR A 237 -0.29 -13.79 -4.52
C THR A 237 -1.48 -14.64 -4.98
N TYR A 238 -2.62 -14.52 -4.33
CA TYR A 238 -3.82 -15.29 -4.60
C TYR A 238 -4.78 -14.53 -5.54
N PRO A 239 -5.82 -15.19 -6.07
CA PRO A 239 -6.88 -14.49 -6.81
C PRO A 239 -7.41 -13.28 -6.06
N SER A 240 -7.74 -12.20 -6.78
CA SER A 240 -8.08 -10.92 -6.14
C SER A 240 -9.21 -11.04 -5.13
N GLY A 241 -10.26 -11.83 -5.42
CA GLY A 241 -11.36 -12.06 -4.47
C GLY A 241 -10.91 -12.65 -3.13
N ASP A 242 -9.91 -13.54 -3.14
CA ASP A 242 -9.37 -14.16 -1.92
C ASP A 242 -8.57 -13.13 -1.11
N VAL A 243 -7.73 -12.34 -1.78
CA VAL A 243 -6.99 -11.23 -1.14
C VAL A 243 -7.96 -10.18 -0.57
N GLU A 244 -9.02 -9.87 -1.31
CA GLU A 244 -10.06 -8.93 -0.88
C GLU A 244 -10.82 -9.41 0.37
N ASN A 245 -11.15 -10.71 0.43
CA ASN A 245 -11.78 -11.34 1.58
C ASN A 245 -10.83 -11.40 2.78
N ALA A 246 -9.57 -11.80 2.58
CA ALA A 246 -8.57 -11.85 3.65
C ALA A 246 -8.37 -10.47 4.30
N MET A 247 -8.32 -9.41 3.49
CA MET A 247 -8.23 -8.04 4.00
C MET A 247 -9.49 -7.60 4.76
N ARG A 248 -10.69 -8.00 4.31
CA ARG A 248 -11.93 -7.76 5.07
C ARG A 248 -11.87 -8.49 6.42
N ASP A 249 -11.52 -9.77 6.41
CA ASP A 249 -11.54 -10.62 7.60
C ASP A 249 -10.50 -10.16 8.63
N GLU A 250 -9.32 -9.74 8.19
CA GLU A 250 -8.30 -9.12 9.05
C GLU A 250 -8.82 -7.81 9.69
N CYS A 251 -9.45 -6.95 8.89
CA CYS A 251 -10.06 -5.73 9.39
C CYS A 251 -11.22 -6.01 10.37
N TRP A 252 -12.02 -7.05 10.11
CA TRP A 252 -13.06 -7.52 11.02
C TRP A 252 -12.47 -8.02 12.35
N LEU A 253 -11.40 -8.82 12.31
CA LEU A 253 -10.73 -9.35 13.50
C LEU A 253 -10.22 -8.21 14.39
N TYR A 254 -9.75 -7.11 13.80
CA TYR A 254 -9.39 -5.91 14.56
C TYR A 254 -10.55 -5.25 15.27
N ARG A 255 -11.66 -5.13 14.54
CA ARG A 255 -12.78 -4.31 14.94
C ARG A 255 -13.66 -5.01 15.97
N TYR A 256 -13.86 -6.31 15.80
CA TYR A 256 -14.84 -7.10 16.54
C TYR A 256 -14.24 -8.29 17.29
N GLY A 257 -13.03 -8.71 16.93
CA GLY A 257 -12.37 -9.87 17.54
C GLY A 257 -11.20 -9.50 18.45
N ASP A 258 -10.34 -10.48 18.70
CA ASP A 258 -9.08 -10.33 19.43
C ASP A 258 -7.89 -10.63 18.48
N PRO A 259 -7.19 -9.60 17.98
CA PRO A 259 -5.98 -9.79 17.18
C PRO A 259 -4.85 -10.51 17.91
N GLY A 260 -4.85 -10.56 19.24
CA GLY A 260 -3.90 -11.36 20.03
C GLY A 260 -4.41 -12.76 20.33
N GLY A 261 -5.65 -13.06 19.95
CA GLY A 261 -6.35 -14.30 20.23
C GLY A 261 -5.65 -15.49 19.57
N LEU A 262 -5.77 -16.63 20.26
CA LEU A 262 -5.31 -17.94 19.77
C LEU A 262 -6.48 -18.89 19.49
N ASP A 263 -7.70 -18.34 19.42
CA ASP A 263 -8.88 -19.11 19.02
C ASP A 263 -8.84 -19.44 17.52
N ASP A 264 -9.72 -20.35 17.11
CA ASP A 264 -9.76 -20.86 15.73
C ASP A 264 -10.14 -19.77 14.72
N VAL A 265 -10.85 -18.72 15.15
CA VAL A 265 -11.22 -17.59 14.29
C VAL A 265 -10.00 -16.73 14.00
N ALA A 266 -9.28 -16.29 15.04
CA ALA A 266 -8.08 -15.49 14.90
C ALA A 266 -6.99 -16.22 14.11
N ARG A 267 -6.84 -17.54 14.32
CA ARG A 267 -5.89 -18.38 13.57
C ARG A 267 -6.31 -18.66 12.13
N GLY A 268 -7.61 -18.65 11.82
CA GLY A 268 -8.08 -18.85 10.46
C GLY A 268 -7.90 -17.62 9.57
N ILE A 269 -7.85 -16.44 10.17
CA ILE A 269 -7.71 -15.15 9.49
C ILE A 269 -6.24 -14.75 9.27
N LYS A 270 -5.34 -15.18 10.16
CA LYS A 270 -3.89 -14.92 10.09
C LYS A 270 -3.13 -16.00 9.35
#